data_AF-A0A3P9LBD1-F1
#
_entry.id   AF-A0A3P9LBD1-F1
#
_cell.length_a   1.000
_cell.length_b   1.000
_cell.length_c   1.000
_cell.angle_alpha   90.00
_cell.angle_beta   90.00
_cell.angle_gamma   90.00
#
_symmetry.space_group_name_H-M   'P 1'
#
loop_
_entity.id
_entity.type
_entity.pdbx_description
1 polymer ?
#
loop_
_entity_poly.entity_id
_entity_poly.type
_entity_poly.pdbx_seq_one_letter_code
_entity_poly.pdbx_strand_id
1 'polypeptide(L)'
;MQDSLNSMKVTVGELDELSRLDTRMKELEKQNSYLAEKVEDAENRSRASNIRLLRVPEGSEGCDIIGFVGQTPNPNPKAGPRPIFVRFLHFQDKLNILRLSRNKKELLFKGNRVHIYPDFSAGLMEKRRLFPTVKKKFRDMDIEYAMQYPATLRVHVEGKRLFFRSPDEDEILIRDFSKQSP
;
A
#
# COMPACT_ATOMS: atom_id res chain seq x y z
N MET A 1 -10.08 58.74 22.93
CA MET A 1 -11.23 58.09 22.24
C MET A 1 -10.91 57.74 20.79
N GLN A 2 -10.37 58.68 20.00
CA GLN A 2 -10.01 58.43 18.59
C GLN A 2 -8.95 57.33 18.40
N ASP A 3 -7.93 57.27 19.26
CA ASP A 3 -6.86 56.28 19.16
C ASP A 3 -7.33 54.85 19.47
N SER A 4 -8.23 54.69 20.43
CA SER A 4 -8.87 53.39 20.72
C SER A 4 -9.76 52.92 19.55
N LEU A 5 -10.46 53.85 18.88
CA LEU A 5 -11.26 53.53 17.69
C LEU A 5 -10.40 53.11 16.50
N ASN A 6 -9.24 53.75 16.31
CA ASN A 6 -8.31 53.37 15.25
C ASN A 6 -7.65 52.01 15.54
N SER A 7 -7.27 51.74 16.79
CA SER A 7 -6.75 50.43 17.22
C SER A 7 -7.78 49.30 17.01
N MET A 8 -9.04 49.52 17.39
CA MET A 8 -10.12 48.54 17.15
C MET A 8 -10.35 48.26 15.65
N LYS A 9 -10.28 49.29 14.80
CA LYS A 9 -10.41 49.09 13.34
C LYS A 9 -9.29 48.25 12.75
N VAL A 10 -8.05 48.42 13.24
CA VAL A 10 -6.90 47.60 12.84
C VAL A 10 -7.12 46.14 13.25
N THR A 11 -7.52 45.88 14.50
CA THR A 11 -7.77 44.50 14.97
C THR A 11 -8.91 43.79 14.23
N VAL A 12 -9.94 44.53 13.81
CA VAL A 12 -11.04 43.96 13.02
C VAL A 12 -10.59 43.63 11.60
N GLY A 13 -9.73 44.47 10.99
CA GLY A 13 -9.11 44.17 9.70
C GLY A 13 -8.21 42.92 9.75
N GLU A 14 -7.43 42.77 10.82
CA GLU A 14 -6.61 41.57 11.07
C GLU A 14 -7.48 40.30 11.22
N LEU A 15 -8.64 40.39 11.87
CA LEU A 15 -9.59 39.28 11.99
C LEU A 15 -10.17 38.84 10.63
N ASP A 16 -10.51 39.79 9.76
CA ASP A 16 -11.00 39.50 8.41
C ASP A 16 -9.93 38.83 7.53
N GLU A 17 -8.65 39.23 7.69
CA GLU A 17 -7.52 38.59 7.03
C GLU A 17 -7.28 37.16 7.53
N LEU A 18 -7.35 36.93 8.85
CA LEU A 18 -7.23 35.60 9.43
C LEU A 18 -8.32 34.64 8.91
N SER A 19 -9.55 35.11 8.74
CA SER A 19 -10.66 34.32 8.18
C SER A 19 -10.43 33.92 6.71
N ARG A 20 -9.91 34.86 5.90
CA ARG A 20 -9.54 34.59 4.50
C ARG A 20 -8.38 33.60 4.40
N LEU A 21 -7.38 33.75 5.27
CA LEU A 21 -6.24 32.82 5.35
C LEU A 21 -6.70 31.42 5.75
N ASP A 22 -7.58 31.28 6.74
CA ASP A 22 -8.15 29.98 7.15
C ASP A 22 -8.92 29.30 6.00
N THR A 23 -9.73 30.06 5.28
CA THR A 23 -10.45 29.55 4.10
C THR A 23 -9.47 29.05 3.03
N ARG A 24 -8.39 29.79 2.80
CA ARG A 24 -7.35 29.41 1.84
C ARG A 24 -6.55 28.20 2.31
N MET A 25 -6.24 28.10 3.61
CA MET A 25 -5.58 26.93 4.18
C MET A 25 -6.44 25.68 3.98
N LYS A 26 -7.73 25.74 4.30
CA LYS A 26 -8.66 24.62 4.08
C LYS A 26 -8.74 24.18 2.62
N GLU A 27 -8.78 25.15 1.70
CA GLU A 27 -8.79 24.85 0.27
C GLU A 27 -7.45 24.22 -0.18
N LEU A 28 -6.32 24.74 0.29
CA LEU A 28 -5.00 24.18 0.00
C LEU A 28 -4.82 22.77 0.59
N GLU A 29 -5.30 22.52 1.81
CA GLU A 29 -5.30 21.19 2.43
C GLU A 29 -6.10 20.19 1.59
N LYS A 30 -7.28 20.60 1.13
CA LYS A 30 -8.13 19.80 0.24
C LYS A 30 -7.45 19.52 -1.10
N GLN A 31 -6.82 20.53 -1.71
CA GLN A 31 -6.08 20.36 -2.95
C GLN A 31 -4.87 19.44 -2.79
N ASN A 32 -4.11 19.59 -1.69
CA ASN A 32 -2.98 18.72 -1.38
C ASN A 32 -3.42 17.27 -1.17
N SER A 33 -4.52 17.04 -0.46
CA SER A 33 -5.10 15.70 -0.30
C SER A 33 -5.49 15.09 -1.66
N TYR A 34 -6.17 15.85 -2.51
CA TYR A 34 -6.53 15.41 -3.86
C TYR A 34 -5.30 15.07 -4.71
N LEU A 35 -4.27 15.94 -4.71
CA LEU A 35 -3.04 15.71 -5.45
C LEU A 35 -2.28 14.48 -4.95
N ALA A 36 -2.22 14.28 -3.63
CA ALA A 36 -1.58 13.11 -3.04
C ALA A 36 -2.24 11.80 -3.52
N GLU A 37 -3.57 11.75 -3.55
CA GLU A 37 -4.29 10.59 -4.07
C GLU A 37 -4.01 10.35 -5.56
N LYS A 38 -3.93 11.41 -6.37
CA LYS A 38 -3.61 11.30 -7.81
C LYS A 38 -2.20 10.79 -8.06
N VAL A 39 -1.22 11.27 -7.28
CA VAL A 39 0.16 10.81 -7.37
C VAL A 39 0.26 9.33 -6.98
N GLU A 40 -0.39 8.92 -5.90
CA GLU A 40 -0.40 7.52 -5.46
C GLU A 40 -1.04 6.59 -6.50
N ASP A 41 -2.15 6.99 -7.10
CA ASP A 41 -2.83 6.23 -8.15
C ASP A 41 -1.98 6.14 -9.42
N ALA A 42 -1.38 7.25 -9.88
CA ALA A 42 -0.49 7.25 -11.04
C ALA A 42 0.74 6.36 -10.83
N GLU A 43 1.33 6.41 -9.64
CA GLU A 43 2.46 5.55 -9.26
C GLU A 43 2.07 4.07 -9.30
N ASN A 44 0.94 3.70 -8.70
CA ASN A 44 0.50 2.32 -8.66
C ASN A 44 0.09 1.78 -10.04
N ARG A 45 -0.54 2.60 -10.89
CA ARG A 45 -0.80 2.23 -12.29
C ARG A 45 0.49 1.98 -13.06
N SER A 46 1.50 2.82 -12.87
CA SER A 46 2.82 2.64 -13.50
C SER A 46 3.46 1.32 -13.08
N ARG A 47 3.36 0.96 -11.80
CA ARG A 47 3.88 -0.29 -11.23
C ARG A 47 2.98 -1.52 -11.48
N ALA A 48 1.78 -1.36 -12.03
CA ALA A 48 0.78 -2.45 -12.10
C ALA A 48 1.23 -3.68 -12.90
N SER A 49 2.06 -3.48 -13.92
CA SER A 49 2.66 -4.55 -14.74
C SER A 49 3.98 -5.09 -14.19
N ASN A 50 4.43 -4.61 -13.02
CA ASN A 50 5.67 -5.03 -12.40
C ASN A 50 5.44 -6.18 -11.40
N ILE A 51 6.46 -7.02 -11.23
CA ILE A 51 6.60 -7.95 -10.10
C ILE A 51 7.96 -7.73 -9.43
N ARG A 52 8.05 -8.15 -8.18
CA ARG A 52 9.24 -8.16 -7.37
C ARG A 52 9.63 -9.61 -7.06
N LEU A 53 10.84 -9.98 -7.44
CA LEU A 53 11.47 -11.24 -7.07
C LEU A 53 12.37 -11.00 -5.85
N LEU A 54 12.24 -11.84 -4.83
CA LEU A 54 13.01 -11.77 -3.59
C LEU A 54 13.84 -13.04 -3.41
N ARG A 55 15.04 -12.87 -2.82
CA ARG A 55 15.98 -13.95 -2.48
C ARG A 55 16.52 -14.72 -3.69
N VAL A 56 16.67 -14.04 -4.82
CA VAL A 56 17.43 -14.58 -5.96
C VAL A 56 18.92 -14.45 -5.62
N PRO A 57 19.72 -15.54 -5.67
CA PRO A 57 21.15 -15.47 -5.36
C PRO A 57 21.90 -14.52 -6.30
N GLU A 58 22.75 -13.65 -5.75
CA GLU A 58 23.59 -12.74 -6.54
C GLU A 58 24.67 -13.51 -7.31
N GLY A 59 25.10 -12.99 -8.46
CA GLY A 59 26.11 -13.65 -9.32
C GLY A 59 25.61 -14.91 -10.04
N SER A 60 24.32 -15.24 -9.93
CA SER A 60 23.69 -16.35 -10.64
C SER A 60 23.14 -15.99 -12.02
N GLU A 61 23.29 -14.70 -12.38
CA GLU A 61 22.98 -14.06 -13.64
C GLU A 61 24.18 -14.24 -14.59
N GLY A 62 23.95 -14.66 -15.84
CA GLY A 62 25.00 -14.86 -16.84
C GLY A 62 25.56 -13.55 -17.41
N CYS A 63 25.91 -13.53 -18.70
CA CYS A 63 26.39 -12.32 -19.35
C CYS A 63 25.28 -11.23 -19.41
N ASP A 64 25.62 -10.06 -18.84
CA ASP A 64 25.14 -8.72 -19.15
C ASP A 64 23.74 -8.24 -18.70
N ILE A 65 23.51 -8.27 -17.38
CA ILE A 65 22.63 -7.32 -16.64
C ILE A 65 23.39 -6.72 -15.42
N ILE A 66 24.37 -7.47 -14.90
CA ILE A 66 25.27 -7.09 -13.81
C ILE A 66 26.11 -5.83 -14.15
N GLY A 67 26.46 -5.59 -15.42
CA GLY A 67 27.27 -4.41 -15.80
C GLY A 67 26.61 -3.07 -15.43
N PHE A 68 25.27 -3.03 -15.44
CA PHE A 68 24.48 -1.83 -15.13
C PHE A 68 23.97 -1.81 -13.67
N VAL A 69 23.62 -2.97 -13.11
CA VAL A 69 23.06 -3.08 -11.74
C VAL A 69 24.13 -3.34 -10.67
N GLY A 70 25.17 -4.10 -11.02
CA GLY A 70 26.25 -4.56 -10.14
C GLY A 70 27.31 -3.51 -9.79
N GLN A 71 27.29 -2.32 -10.40
CA GLN A 71 28.21 -1.23 -10.04
C GLN A 71 27.82 -0.47 -8.77
N THR A 72 26.68 -0.79 -8.15
CA THR A 72 26.34 -0.22 -6.84
C THR A 72 26.75 -1.19 -5.73
N PRO A 73 27.70 -0.83 -4.85
CA PRO A 73 28.03 -1.65 -3.69
C PRO A 73 26.78 -1.92 -2.85
N ASN A 74 26.59 -3.14 -2.34
CA ASN A 74 25.55 -3.40 -1.36
C ASN A 74 25.98 -2.71 -0.06
N PRO A 75 25.31 -1.63 0.38
CA PRO A 75 25.76 -0.88 1.55
C PRO A 75 25.62 -1.70 2.85
N ASN A 76 24.93 -2.86 2.83
CA ASN A 76 24.78 -3.71 4.00
C ASN A 76 24.81 -5.22 3.66
N PRO A 77 25.95 -5.92 3.90
CA PRO A 77 26.08 -7.36 3.69
C PRO A 77 25.07 -8.22 4.47
N LYS A 78 24.45 -7.68 5.52
CA LYS A 78 23.43 -8.37 6.34
C LYS A 78 22.03 -8.35 5.71
N ALA A 79 21.80 -7.58 4.63
CA ALA A 79 20.46 -7.33 4.10
C ALA A 79 19.88 -8.43 3.21
N GLY A 80 20.62 -9.52 2.97
CA GLY A 80 20.22 -10.56 2.01
C GLY A 80 20.28 -10.09 0.55
N PRO A 81 19.97 -10.97 -0.41
CA PRO A 81 20.11 -10.66 -1.83
C PRO A 81 19.17 -9.52 -2.29
N ARG A 82 19.65 -8.67 -3.22
CA ARG A 82 18.85 -7.55 -3.76
C ARG A 82 17.55 -8.04 -4.44
N PRO A 83 16.42 -7.32 -4.25
CA PRO A 83 15.21 -7.57 -5.02
C PRO A 83 15.39 -7.28 -6.51
N ILE A 84 14.84 -8.13 -7.37
CA ILE A 84 14.79 -7.89 -8.82
C ILE A 84 13.37 -7.42 -9.18
N PHE A 85 13.27 -6.33 -9.92
CA PHE A 85 12.01 -5.83 -10.47
C PHE A 85 11.91 -6.20 -11.95
N VAL A 86 10.80 -6.85 -12.31
CA VAL A 86 10.53 -7.25 -13.69
C VAL A 86 9.24 -6.58 -14.15
N ARG A 87 9.32 -5.80 -15.23
CA ARG A 87 8.16 -5.20 -15.89
C ARG A 87 7.75 -6.08 -17.06
N PHE A 88 6.50 -6.53 -17.06
CA PHE A 88 5.93 -7.27 -18.18
C PHE A 88 5.32 -6.32 -19.20
N LEU A 89 5.44 -6.70 -20.49
CA LEU A 89 4.72 -6.04 -21.57
C LEU A 89 3.21 -6.22 -21.43
N HIS A 90 2.76 -7.46 -21.19
CA HIS A 90 1.35 -7.79 -21.02
C HIS A 90 0.99 -8.04 -19.55
N PHE A 91 -0.07 -7.39 -19.08
CA PHE A 91 -0.56 -7.55 -17.72
C PHE A 91 -1.06 -8.98 -17.41
N GLN A 92 -1.53 -9.71 -18.43
CA GLN A 92 -2.04 -11.07 -18.28
C GLN A 92 -0.93 -12.05 -17.88
N ASP A 93 0.26 -11.94 -18.48
CA ASP A 93 1.42 -12.78 -18.16
C ASP A 93 1.79 -12.61 -16.68
N LYS A 94 1.85 -11.36 -16.23
CA LYS A 94 2.08 -11.01 -14.82
C LYS A 94 1.04 -11.66 -13.90
N LEU A 95 -0.24 -11.62 -14.25
CA LEU A 95 -1.29 -12.26 -13.46
C LEU A 95 -1.13 -13.78 -13.42
N ASN A 96 -0.82 -14.41 -14.55
CA ASN A 96 -0.63 -15.85 -14.65
C ASN A 96 0.56 -16.31 -13.81
N ILE A 97 1.70 -15.61 -13.88
CA ILE A 97 2.88 -15.88 -13.05
C ILE A 97 2.55 -15.76 -11.57
N LEU A 98 1.84 -14.70 -11.15
CA LEU A 98 1.44 -14.53 -9.76
C LEU A 98 0.44 -15.60 -9.28
N ARG A 99 -0.45 -16.09 -10.15
CA ARG A 99 -1.38 -17.20 -9.84
C ARG A 99 -0.61 -18.50 -9.66
N LEU A 100 0.25 -18.85 -10.62
CA LEU A 100 1.08 -20.05 -10.58
C LEU A 100 2.01 -20.06 -9.36
N SER A 101 2.61 -18.92 -9.03
CA SER A 101 3.45 -18.77 -7.84
C SER A 101 2.70 -19.07 -6.53
N ARG A 102 1.47 -18.56 -6.37
CA ARG A 102 0.64 -18.82 -5.18
C ARG A 102 0.23 -20.28 -5.08
N ASN A 103 -0.14 -20.90 -6.20
CA ASN A 103 -0.57 -22.29 -6.25
C ASN A 103 0.57 -23.26 -5.91
N LYS A 104 1.78 -22.97 -6.38
CA LYS A 104 2.95 -23.83 -6.14
C LYS A 104 3.47 -23.74 -4.70
N LYS A 105 3.16 -22.67 -3.95
CA LYS A 105 3.55 -22.35 -2.55
C LYS A 105 5.06 -22.25 -2.27
N GLU A 106 5.87 -23.15 -2.82
CA GLU A 106 7.31 -23.17 -2.73
C GLU A 106 7.96 -23.09 -4.11
N LEU A 107 8.81 -22.08 -4.29
CA LEU A 107 9.57 -21.86 -5.52
C LEU A 107 11.05 -21.98 -5.18
N LEU A 108 11.72 -22.97 -5.79
CA LEU A 108 13.14 -23.20 -5.62
C LEU A 108 13.88 -22.83 -6.91
N PHE A 109 14.97 -22.09 -6.77
CA PHE A 109 15.89 -21.75 -7.85
C PHE A 109 17.32 -22.00 -7.38
N LYS A 110 18.05 -22.89 -8.06
CA LYS A 110 19.41 -23.31 -7.66
C LYS A 110 19.50 -23.72 -6.17
N GLY A 111 18.50 -24.45 -5.69
CA GLY A 111 18.41 -24.87 -4.28
C GLY A 111 17.93 -23.80 -3.28
N ASN A 112 17.74 -22.55 -3.71
CA ASN A 112 17.31 -21.45 -2.86
C ASN A 112 15.82 -21.14 -3.02
N ARG A 113 15.14 -20.85 -1.91
CA ARG A 113 13.73 -20.47 -1.93
C ARG A 113 13.56 -19.01 -2.37
N VAL A 114 12.88 -18.84 -3.50
CA VAL A 114 12.57 -17.53 -4.11
C VAL A 114 11.11 -17.18 -3.84
N HIS A 115 10.83 -15.89 -3.70
CA HIS A 115 9.46 -15.40 -3.57
C HIS A 115 9.12 -14.40 -4.67
N ILE A 116 7.88 -14.47 -5.18
CA ILE A 116 7.36 -13.58 -6.20
C ILE A 116 6.19 -12.80 -5.62
N TYR A 117 6.28 -11.47 -5.66
CA TYR A 117 5.24 -10.57 -5.18
C TYR A 117 4.89 -9.51 -6.23
N PRO A 118 3.67 -8.94 -6.19
CA PRO A 118 3.40 -7.71 -6.92
C PRO A 118 4.27 -6.55 -6.40
N ASP A 119 4.63 -5.62 -7.28
CA ASP A 119 5.26 -4.36 -6.92
C ASP A 119 4.17 -3.30 -6.63
N PHE A 120 4.13 -2.80 -5.40
CA PHE A 120 3.17 -1.79 -4.93
C PHE A 120 3.93 -0.54 -4.48
N SER A 121 3.29 0.64 -4.54
CA SER A 121 3.87 1.84 -3.94
C SER A 121 4.01 1.71 -2.42
N ALA A 122 4.88 2.54 -1.83
CA ALA A 122 5.11 2.54 -0.39
C ALA A 122 3.82 2.90 0.37
N GLY A 123 3.08 3.93 -0.09
CA GLY A 123 1.81 4.32 0.51
C GLY A 123 0.78 3.19 0.51
N LEU A 124 0.70 2.45 -0.60
CA LEU A 124 -0.20 1.30 -0.70
C LEU A 124 0.23 0.14 0.20
N MET A 125 1.53 -0.10 0.31
CA MET A 125 2.08 -1.11 1.22
C MET A 125 1.79 -0.76 2.69
N GLU A 126 1.91 0.49 3.10
CA GLU A 126 1.60 0.91 4.47
C GLU A 126 0.12 0.67 4.80
N LYS A 127 -0.80 1.05 3.90
CA LYS A 127 -2.24 0.74 4.07
C LYS A 127 -2.47 -0.76 4.24
N ARG A 128 -1.79 -1.60 3.44
CA ARG A 128 -1.89 -3.06 3.54
C ARG A 128 -1.23 -3.63 4.80
N ARG A 129 -0.26 -2.93 5.39
CA ARG A 129 0.45 -3.32 6.61
C ARG A 129 -0.41 -3.22 7.87
N LEU A 130 -1.57 -2.58 7.79
CA LEU A 130 -2.52 -2.47 8.89
C LEU A 130 -3.38 -3.74 9.08
N PHE A 131 -3.58 -4.53 8.02
CA PHE A 131 -4.42 -5.74 8.03
C PHE A 131 -3.81 -7.07 8.56
N PRO A 132 -2.52 -7.24 8.92
CA PRO A 132 -1.98 -8.51 9.42
C PRO A 132 -2.73 -9.05 10.65
N THR A 133 -3.08 -8.17 11.59
CA THR A 133 -3.80 -8.52 12.81
C THR A 133 -5.17 -9.12 12.49
N VAL A 134 -5.93 -8.45 11.63
CA VAL A 134 -7.25 -8.91 11.18
C VAL A 134 -7.15 -10.23 10.40
N LYS A 135 -6.22 -10.32 9.45
CA LYS A 135 -5.99 -11.55 8.67
C LYS A 135 -5.63 -12.74 9.56
N LYS A 136 -4.92 -12.51 10.66
CA LYS A 136 -4.63 -13.55 11.64
C LYS A 136 -5.92 -14.04 12.29
N LYS A 137 -6.76 -13.14 12.81
CA LYS A 137 -8.07 -13.47 13.38
C LYS A 137 -8.93 -14.29 12.40
N PHE A 138 -9.01 -13.89 11.12
CA PHE A 138 -9.77 -14.66 10.13
C PHE A 138 -9.19 -16.03 9.83
N ARG A 139 -7.85 -16.20 9.83
CA ARG A 139 -7.24 -17.54 9.71
C ARG A 139 -7.57 -18.40 10.92
N ASP A 140 -7.54 -17.82 12.12
CA ASP A 140 -7.80 -18.55 13.36
C ASP A 140 -9.28 -18.99 13.44
N MET A 141 -10.19 -18.24 12.80
CA MET A 141 -11.62 -18.57 12.65
C MET A 141 -11.95 -19.38 11.38
N ASP A 142 -10.94 -19.80 10.60
CA ASP A 142 -11.08 -20.53 9.33
C ASP A 142 -12.00 -19.84 8.29
N ILE A 143 -12.00 -18.50 8.28
CA ILE A 143 -12.79 -17.71 7.34
C ILE A 143 -11.95 -17.38 6.09
N GLU A 144 -12.50 -17.68 4.91
CA GLU A 144 -11.87 -17.33 3.65
C GLU A 144 -11.85 -15.81 3.41
N TYR A 145 -10.65 -15.28 3.14
CA TYR A 145 -10.47 -13.88 2.78
C TYR A 145 -9.54 -13.71 1.59
N ALA A 146 -9.69 -12.56 0.91
CA ALA A 146 -8.82 -12.13 -0.16
C ALA A 146 -8.55 -10.63 -0.06
N MET A 147 -7.28 -10.23 -0.06
CA MET A 147 -6.92 -8.81 -0.13
C MET A 147 -6.95 -8.33 -1.59
N GLN A 148 -7.94 -7.52 -1.92
CA GLN A 148 -8.12 -6.91 -3.23
C GLN A 148 -7.32 -5.62 -3.36
N TYR A 149 -6.97 -5.29 -4.61
CA TYR A 149 -6.39 -4.00 -4.94
C TYR A 149 -7.47 -2.90 -4.82
N PRO A 150 -7.17 -1.71 -4.29
CA PRO A 150 -5.87 -1.27 -3.78
C PRO A 150 -5.54 -1.86 -2.40
N ALA A 151 -6.39 -1.67 -1.39
CA ALA A 151 -6.16 -2.18 -0.03
C ALA A 151 -7.50 -2.53 0.64
N THR A 152 -8.32 -3.31 -0.06
CA THR A 152 -9.65 -3.71 0.44
C THR A 152 -9.62 -5.18 0.81
N LEU A 153 -9.97 -5.52 2.04
CA LEU A 153 -10.09 -6.91 2.47
C LEU A 153 -11.48 -7.42 2.13
N ARG A 154 -11.56 -8.46 1.30
CA ARG A 154 -12.81 -9.16 0.97
C ARG A 154 -12.91 -10.42 1.80
N VAL A 155 -14.02 -10.60 2.50
CA VAL A 155 -14.27 -11.76 3.36
C VAL A 155 -15.57 -12.43 2.94
N HIS A 156 -15.61 -13.76 3.01
CA HIS A 156 -16.79 -14.57 2.74
C HIS A 156 -17.40 -15.06 4.06
N VAL A 157 -18.60 -14.60 4.39
CA VAL A 157 -19.32 -15.02 5.61
C VAL A 157 -20.76 -15.36 5.20
N GLU A 158 -21.22 -16.58 5.51
CA GLU A 158 -22.61 -17.02 5.30
C GLU A 158 -23.16 -16.74 3.89
N GLY A 159 -22.34 -16.96 2.85
CA GLY A 159 -22.71 -16.70 1.46
C GLY A 159 -22.71 -15.22 1.03
N LYS A 160 -22.46 -14.28 1.95
CA LYS A 160 -22.30 -12.85 1.67
C LYS A 160 -20.83 -12.48 1.53
N ARG A 161 -20.57 -11.49 0.66
CA ARG A 161 -19.23 -10.92 0.44
C ARG A 161 -19.17 -9.55 1.11
N LEU A 162 -18.29 -9.43 2.10
CA LEU A 162 -18.06 -8.19 2.82
C LEU A 162 -16.73 -7.58 2.39
N PHE A 163 -16.67 -6.25 2.37
CA PHE A 163 -15.51 -5.48 1.92
C PHE A 163 -15.14 -4.45 2.98
N PHE A 164 -13.88 -4.48 3.40
CA PHE A 164 -13.36 -3.61 4.44
C PHE A 164 -12.22 -2.77 3.90
N ARG A 165 -12.29 -1.46 4.14
CA ARG A 165 -11.28 -0.49 3.69
C ARG A 165 -10.36 -0.08 4.84
N SER A 166 -10.82 -0.21 6.08
CA SER A 166 -10.03 0.02 7.28
C SER A 166 -10.05 -1.22 8.20
N PRO A 167 -8.94 -1.54 8.89
CA PRO A 167 -8.92 -2.59 9.91
C PRO A 167 -9.92 -2.37 11.06
N ASP A 168 -10.29 -1.12 11.34
CA ASP A 168 -11.20 -0.81 12.46
C ASP A 168 -12.64 -1.29 12.16
N GLU A 169 -13.03 -1.26 10.88
CA GLU A 169 -14.33 -1.77 10.41
C GLU A 169 -14.42 -3.29 10.64
N ASP A 170 -13.28 -4.00 10.55
CA ASP A 170 -13.21 -5.45 10.75
C ASP A 170 -13.48 -5.84 12.21
N GLU A 171 -13.03 -5.05 13.20
CA GLU A 171 -13.20 -5.40 14.61
C GLU A 171 -14.64 -5.29 15.10
N ILE A 172 -15.37 -4.30 14.60
CA ILE A 172 -16.79 -4.10 14.93
C ILE A 172 -17.60 -5.29 14.40
N LEU A 173 -17.35 -5.68 13.16
CA LEU A 173 -18.11 -6.76 12.52
C LEU A 173 -17.77 -8.14 13.09
N ILE A 174 -16.50 -8.41 13.43
CA ILE A 174 -16.11 -9.67 14.10
C ILE A 174 -16.83 -9.82 15.44
N ARG A 175 -16.97 -8.73 16.21
CA ARG A 175 -17.72 -8.75 17.49
C ARG A 175 -19.19 -9.06 17.26
N ASP A 176 -19.78 -8.50 16.22
CA ASP A 176 -21.19 -8.73 15.90
C ASP A 176 -21.46 -10.17 15.43
N PHE A 177 -20.54 -10.77 14.67
CA PHE A 177 -20.64 -12.19 14.30
C PHE A 177 -20.39 -13.15 15.46
N SER A 178 -19.46 -12.84 16.38
CA SER A 178 -19.23 -13.69 17.57
C SER A 178 -20.42 -13.75 18.52
N LYS A 179 -21.34 -12.77 18.46
CA LYS A 179 -22.56 -12.71 19.28
C LYS A 179 -23.75 -13.44 18.66
N GLN A 180 -23.64 -13.87 17.39
CA GLN A 180 -24.71 -14.55 16.66
C GLN A 180 -24.54 -16.08 16.60
N SER A 181 -23.47 -16.64 17.16
CA SER A 181 -23.39 -18.09 17.39
C SER A 181 -24.21 -18.47 18.64
N PRO A 182 -25.18 -19.41 18.53
CA PRO A 182 -25.97 -19.89 19.67
C PRO A 182 -25.15 -20.68 20.69
#